data_AF-A0A9W6IMB1-F1
#
_entry.id   AF-A0A9W6IMB1-F1
#
_cell.length_a   1.000
_cell.length_b   1.000
_cell.length_c   1.000
_cell.angle_alpha   90.00
_cell.angle_beta   90.00
_cell.angle_gamma   90.00
#
_symmetry.space_group_name_H-M   'P 1'
#
loop_
_entity.id
_entity.type
_entity.pdbx_description
1 polymer ?
#
loop_
_entity_poly.entity_id
_entity_poly.type
_entity_poly.pdbx_seq_one_letter_code
_entity_poly.pdbx_strand_id
1 'polypeptide(L)'
;MILTVLATFLVASEPATFSEDPADHSAWMQHACRIQQVDRSGGLPEDHDAFCSCLDGYLQDNATPQVYRLFALGSQGAIQDRSMLTDWEAARDTSAAEAAALPAEEQAGLMGLLQGGLGACFSPWESVD
;
A
#
# COMPACT_ATOMS: atom_id res chain seq x y z
N MET A 1 -29.88 -36.38 -29.19
CA MET A 1 -28.81 -36.28 -28.18
C MET A 1 -27.88 -35.17 -28.61
N ILE A 2 -27.63 -34.19 -27.75
CA ILE A 2 -26.34 -33.52 -27.48
C ILE A 2 -26.67 -32.54 -26.34
N LEU A 3 -26.32 -32.96 -25.12
CA LEU A 3 -26.24 -32.08 -23.95
C LEU A 3 -24.94 -31.28 -24.10
N THR A 4 -25.04 -29.96 -24.27
CA THR A 4 -23.87 -29.09 -24.19
C THR A 4 -23.81 -28.54 -22.77
N VAL A 5 -23.01 -29.18 -21.93
CA VAL A 5 -22.71 -28.69 -20.58
C VAL A 5 -21.71 -27.54 -20.72
N LEU A 6 -22.17 -26.31 -20.57
CA LEU A 6 -21.29 -25.16 -20.30
C LEU A 6 -20.72 -25.35 -18.89
N ALA A 7 -19.51 -25.90 -18.81
CA ALA A 7 -18.72 -25.85 -17.60
C ALA A 7 -18.16 -24.44 -17.45
N THR A 8 -18.84 -23.61 -16.67
CA THR A 8 -18.26 -22.39 -16.09
C THR A 8 -17.09 -22.79 -15.21
N PHE A 9 -15.86 -22.66 -15.72
CA PHE A 9 -14.66 -22.64 -14.90
C PHE A 9 -14.66 -21.35 -14.09
N LEU A 10 -15.36 -21.35 -12.94
CA LEU A 10 -15.00 -20.47 -11.84
C LEU A 10 -13.62 -20.93 -11.36
N VAL A 11 -12.58 -20.32 -11.90
CA VAL A 11 -11.27 -20.33 -11.25
C VAL A 11 -11.49 -19.54 -9.97
N ALA A 12 -11.81 -20.26 -8.88
CA ALA A 12 -11.72 -19.71 -7.54
C ALA A 12 -10.23 -19.44 -7.33
N SER A 13 -9.82 -18.19 -7.55
CA SER A 13 -8.51 -17.70 -7.12
C SER A 13 -8.44 -18.00 -5.63
N GLU A 14 -7.50 -18.86 -5.21
CA GLU A 14 -7.19 -18.98 -3.79
C GLU A 14 -6.87 -17.56 -3.30
N PRO A 15 -7.40 -17.13 -2.14
CA PRO A 15 -7.09 -15.80 -1.63
C PRO A 15 -5.56 -15.69 -1.57
N ALA A 16 -5.01 -14.66 -2.22
CA ALA A 16 -3.58 -14.43 -2.18
C ALA A 16 -3.17 -14.26 -0.71
N THR A 17 -2.42 -15.24 -0.20
CA THR A 17 -1.88 -15.17 1.16
C THR A 17 -0.66 -14.26 1.11
N PHE A 18 -0.90 -12.97 1.34
CA PHE A 18 0.18 -12.02 1.55
C PHE A 18 0.89 -12.32 2.88
N SER A 19 2.17 -11.94 2.96
CA SER A 19 2.92 -12.05 4.22
C SER A 19 2.21 -11.25 5.32
N GLU A 20 2.24 -11.79 6.53
CA GLU A 20 1.77 -11.12 7.75
C GLU A 20 2.94 -10.56 8.58
N ASP A 21 4.18 -10.65 8.08
CA ASP A 21 5.37 -10.09 8.73
C ASP A 21 5.40 -8.56 8.57
N PRO A 22 5.41 -7.78 9.67
CA PRO A 22 5.53 -6.33 9.60
C PRO A 22 6.78 -5.84 8.86
N ALA A 23 7.87 -6.61 8.86
CA ALA A 23 9.08 -6.26 8.12
C ALA A 23 8.85 -6.26 6.61
N ASP A 24 8.03 -7.18 6.10
CA ASP A 24 7.66 -7.21 4.68
C ASP A 24 6.76 -6.01 4.34
N HIS A 25 5.83 -5.67 5.23
CA HIS A 25 4.93 -4.51 5.04
C HIS A 25 5.71 -3.19 4.96
N SER A 26 6.74 -3.03 5.79
CA SER A 26 7.66 -1.89 5.75
C SER A 26 8.47 -1.83 4.46
N ALA A 27 9.00 -2.97 4.02
CA ALA A 27 9.69 -3.03 2.73
C ALA A 27 8.77 -2.61 1.58
N TRP A 28 7.52 -3.11 1.56
CA TRP A 28 6.51 -2.75 0.57
C TRP A 28 6.15 -1.26 0.63
N MET A 29 5.93 -0.72 1.83
CA MET A 29 5.58 0.69 2.02
C MET A 29 6.66 1.62 1.48
N GLN A 30 7.91 1.38 1.88
CA GLN A 30 9.04 2.22 1.47
C GLN A 30 9.31 2.09 -0.03
N HIS A 31 9.19 0.89 -0.61
CA HIS A 31 9.33 0.68 -2.05
C HIS A 31 8.31 1.49 -2.86
N ALA A 32 7.03 1.38 -2.49
CA ALA A 32 5.98 2.11 -3.18
C ALA A 32 6.12 3.64 -3.00
N CYS A 33 6.48 4.08 -1.79
CA CYS A 33 6.76 5.49 -1.53
C CYS A 33 7.85 6.04 -2.46
N ARG A 34 9.00 5.36 -2.58
CA ARG A 34 10.09 5.80 -3.48
C ARG A 34 9.64 5.91 -4.92
N ILE A 35 8.94 4.90 -5.44
CA ILE A 35 8.41 4.93 -6.80
C ILE A 35 7.48 6.12 -6.99
N GLN A 36 6.55 6.34 -6.06
CA GLN A 36 5.59 7.44 -6.16
C GLN A 36 6.26 8.82 -6.05
N GLN A 37 7.31 8.95 -5.23
CA GLN A 37 8.08 10.20 -5.14
C GLN A 37 8.90 10.46 -6.40
N VAL A 38 9.54 9.43 -6.98
CA VAL A 38 10.24 9.56 -8.27
C VAL A 38 9.26 9.95 -9.38
N ASP A 39 8.07 9.34 -9.43
CA ASP A 39 7.05 9.70 -10.43
C ASP A 39 6.53 11.14 -10.27
N ARG A 40 6.42 11.61 -9.02
CA ARG A 40 5.87 12.94 -8.69
C ARG A 40 6.90 14.06 -8.85
N SER A 41 8.12 13.82 -8.40
CA SER A 41 9.14 14.85 -8.15
C SER A 41 10.43 14.64 -8.95
N GLY A 42 10.59 13.50 -9.62
CA GLY A 42 11.81 13.12 -10.32
C GLY A 42 12.93 12.67 -9.37
N GLY A 43 14.16 12.68 -9.89
CA GLY A 43 15.36 12.25 -9.14
C GLY A 43 15.55 10.73 -9.11
N LEU A 44 16.44 10.29 -8.24
CA LEU A 44 16.73 8.88 -7.99
C LEU A 44 15.97 8.39 -6.74
N PRO A 45 15.68 7.08 -6.63
CA PRO A 45 14.97 6.53 -5.47
C PRO A 45 15.63 6.87 -4.12
N GLU A 46 16.96 6.88 -4.05
CA GLU A 46 17.73 7.21 -2.84
C GLU A 46 17.58 8.66 -2.37
N ASP A 47 17.24 9.59 -3.27
CA ASP A 47 16.97 10.99 -2.91
C ASP A 47 15.74 11.09 -1.97
N HIS A 48 14.88 10.08 -2.00
CA HIS A 48 13.61 10.03 -1.26
C HIS A 48 13.65 9.13 -0.02
N ASP A 49 14.79 8.50 0.29
CA ASP A 49 14.87 7.52 1.38
C ASP A 49 14.54 8.12 2.75
N ALA A 50 15.01 9.35 3.03
CA ALA A 50 14.72 10.02 4.29
C ALA A 50 13.22 10.30 4.47
N PHE A 51 12.56 10.80 3.41
CA PHE A 51 11.13 11.05 3.42
C PHE A 51 10.34 9.73 3.59
N CYS A 52 10.67 8.72 2.79
CA CYS A 52 9.94 7.46 2.81
C CYS A 52 10.16 6.66 4.10
N SER A 53 11.35 6.71 4.70
CA SER A 53 11.61 6.14 6.03
C SER A 53 10.83 6.87 7.12
N CYS A 54 10.71 8.20 7.05
CA CYS A 54 9.89 8.97 7.98
C CYS A 54 8.41 8.58 7.86
N LEU A 55 7.88 8.54 6.63
CA LEU A 55 6.48 8.22 6.40
C LEU A 55 6.14 6.81 6.89
N ASP A 56 7.02 5.86 6.60
CA ASP A 56 6.91 4.48 7.06
C ASP A 56 6.86 4.39 8.60
N GLY A 57 7.82 5.03 9.29
CA GLY A 57 7.86 5.06 10.75
C GLY A 57 6.62 5.74 11.35
N TYR A 58 6.19 6.87 10.79
CA TYR A 58 4.98 7.56 11.24
C TYR A 58 3.75 6.64 11.13
N LEU A 59 3.58 5.95 10.01
CA LEU A 59 2.43 5.06 9.83
C LEU A 59 2.50 3.85 10.77
N GLN A 60 3.68 3.28 11.02
CA GLN A 60 3.84 2.20 11.99
C GLN A 60 3.47 2.64 13.42
N ASP A 61 3.84 3.86 13.81
CA ASP A 61 3.61 4.38 15.16
C ASP A 61 2.14 4.80 15.40
N ASN A 62 1.42 5.19 14.35
CA ASN A 62 0.09 5.81 14.46
C ASN A 62 -1.04 4.97 13.87
N ALA A 63 -0.75 3.92 13.10
CA ALA A 63 -1.74 2.98 12.59
C ALA A 63 -1.90 1.78 13.53
N THR A 64 -3.06 1.12 13.48
CA THR A 64 -3.16 -0.26 13.94
C THR A 64 -2.40 -1.18 12.97
N PRO A 65 -1.98 -2.39 13.39
CA PRO A 65 -1.32 -3.33 12.48
C PRO A 65 -2.14 -3.65 11.22
N GLN A 66 -3.46 -3.78 11.35
CA GLN A 66 -4.37 -3.98 10.22
C GLN A 66 -4.38 -2.77 9.27
N VAL A 67 -4.42 -1.55 9.82
CA VAL A 67 -4.37 -0.31 9.02
C VAL A 67 -3.03 -0.11 8.34
N TYR A 68 -1.94 -0.49 8.98
CA TYR A 68 -0.63 -0.43 8.34
C TYR A 68 -0.51 -1.43 7.18
N ARG A 69 -0.93 -2.68 7.41
CA ARG A 69 -0.96 -3.74 6.39
C ARG A 69 -1.80 -3.35 5.17
N LEU A 70 -3.00 -2.80 5.37
CA LEU A 70 -3.84 -2.40 4.24
C LEU A 70 -3.21 -1.27 3.43
N PHE A 71 -2.50 -0.32 4.06
CA PHE A 71 -1.76 0.70 3.32
C PHE A 71 -0.59 0.11 2.54
N ALA A 72 0.17 -0.82 3.13
CA ALA A 72 1.29 -1.47 2.46
C ALA A 72 0.82 -2.21 1.19
N LEU A 73 -0.23 -3.02 1.30
CA LEU A 73 -0.85 -3.72 0.17
C LEU A 73 -1.44 -2.76 -0.87
N GLY A 74 -2.19 -1.76 -0.43
CA GLY A 74 -2.80 -0.77 -1.32
C GLY A 74 -1.74 0.01 -2.11
N SER A 75 -0.62 0.34 -1.46
CA SER A 75 0.50 1.03 -2.10
C SER A 75 1.20 0.17 -3.15
N GLN A 76 1.31 -1.15 -2.90
CA GLN A 76 1.78 -2.11 -3.90
C GLN A 76 0.82 -2.22 -5.10
N GLY A 77 -0.49 -2.31 -4.83
CA GLY A 77 -1.50 -2.30 -5.86
C GLY A 77 -1.49 -1.02 -6.72
N ALA A 78 -1.17 0.13 -6.12
CA ALA A 78 -1.12 1.42 -6.81
C ALA A 78 0.05 1.55 -7.80
N ILE A 79 1.16 0.84 -7.57
CA ILE A 79 2.35 0.88 -8.44
C ILE A 79 2.38 -0.24 -9.51
N GLN A 80 1.38 -1.12 -9.51
CA GLN A 80 1.09 -2.12 -10.55
C GLN A 80 2.31 -3.00 -10.89
N ASP A 81 2.73 -3.05 -12.14
CA ASP A 81 3.84 -3.88 -12.63
C ASP A 81 5.21 -3.54 -12.01
N ARG A 82 5.31 -2.44 -11.25
CA ARG A 82 6.50 -2.07 -10.47
C ARG A 82 6.45 -2.57 -9.02
N SER A 83 5.38 -3.27 -8.64
CA SER A 83 5.21 -3.86 -7.32
C SER A 83 6.27 -4.92 -7.02
N MET A 84 6.56 -5.09 -5.73
CA MET A 84 7.28 -6.25 -5.20
C MET A 84 6.42 -7.51 -5.16
N LEU A 85 5.09 -7.36 -5.27
CA LEU A 85 4.12 -8.46 -5.24
C LEU A 85 3.80 -8.87 -6.67
N THR A 86 3.98 -10.16 -6.97
CA THR A 86 3.66 -10.73 -8.29
C THR A 86 2.19 -10.54 -8.66
N ASP A 87 1.30 -10.63 -7.68
CA ASP A 87 -0.14 -10.42 -7.84
C ASP A 87 -0.57 -9.09 -7.20
N TRP A 88 -0.19 -8.00 -7.85
CA TRP A 88 -0.51 -6.65 -7.38
C TRP A 88 -2.02 -6.35 -7.46
N GLU A 89 -2.76 -7.03 -8.34
CA GLU A 89 -4.22 -6.92 -8.45
C GLU A 89 -4.89 -7.49 -7.21
N ALA A 90 -4.48 -8.69 -6.78
CA ALA A 90 -4.96 -9.25 -5.51
C ALA A 90 -4.55 -8.39 -4.32
N ALA A 91 -3.38 -7.73 -4.34
CA ALA A 91 -2.97 -6.83 -3.25
C ALA A 91 -3.88 -5.60 -3.14
N ARG A 92 -4.20 -4.98 -4.29
CA ARG A 92 -5.19 -3.89 -4.39
C ARG A 92 -6.55 -4.34 -3.85
N ASP A 93 -7.03 -5.48 -4.31
CA ASP A 93 -8.37 -5.97 -3.99
C ASP A 93 -8.48 -6.39 -2.52
N THR A 94 -7.45 -7.02 -1.95
CA THR A 94 -7.35 -7.32 -0.52
C THR A 94 -7.33 -6.05 0.32
N SER A 95 -6.52 -5.05 -0.05
CA SER A 95 -6.49 -3.75 0.65
C SER A 95 -7.86 -3.08 0.66
N ALA A 96 -8.57 -3.09 -0.48
CA ALA A 96 -9.91 -2.52 -0.59
C ALA A 96 -10.94 -3.30 0.26
N ALA A 97 -10.88 -4.63 0.26
CA ALA A 97 -11.74 -5.47 1.07
C ALA A 97 -11.52 -5.25 2.57
N GLU A 98 -10.26 -5.09 2.99
CA GLU A 98 -9.90 -4.81 4.38
C GLU A 98 -10.32 -3.43 4.82
N ALA A 99 -10.12 -2.41 3.98
CA ALA A 99 -10.61 -1.07 4.24
C ALA A 99 -12.14 -1.06 4.40
N ALA A 100 -12.88 -1.80 3.57
CA ALA A 100 -14.33 -1.92 3.67
C ALA A 100 -14.80 -2.69 4.92
N ALA A 101 -13.96 -3.57 5.47
CA ALA A 101 -14.25 -4.35 6.67
C ALA A 101 -13.93 -3.60 7.98
N LEU A 102 -13.22 -2.47 7.92
CA LEU A 102 -12.92 -1.66 9.11
C LEU A 102 -14.20 -1.05 9.73
N PRO A 103 -14.20 -0.76 11.04
CA PRO A 103 -15.20 0.11 11.65
C PRO A 103 -15.27 1.48 10.95
N ALA A 104 -16.46 2.07 10.87
CA ALA A 104 -16.67 3.33 10.15
C ALA A 104 -15.79 4.50 10.65
N GLU A 105 -15.49 4.52 11.96
CA GLU A 105 -14.58 5.51 12.56
C GLU A 105 -13.15 5.36 12.03
N GLU A 106 -12.63 4.13 11.94
CA GLU A 106 -11.30 3.86 11.40
C GLU A 106 -11.23 4.18 9.91
N GLN A 107 -12.28 3.82 9.13
CA GLN A 107 -12.38 4.20 7.72
C GLN A 107 -12.28 5.72 7.51
N ALA A 108 -13.00 6.49 8.33
CA ALA A 108 -12.97 7.95 8.28
C ALA A 108 -11.59 8.52 8.63
N GLY A 109 -10.83 7.83 9.49
CA GLY A 109 -9.49 8.21 9.91
C GLY A 109 -8.38 7.94 8.89
N LEU A 110 -8.57 7.02 7.94
CA LEU A 110 -7.52 6.57 7.01
C LEU A 110 -6.85 7.74 6.26
N MET A 111 -7.66 8.63 5.69
CA MET A 111 -7.12 9.78 4.94
C MET A 111 -6.40 10.78 5.84
N GLY A 112 -6.92 11.00 7.07
CA GLY A 112 -6.28 11.88 8.04
C GLY A 112 -4.91 11.35 8.48
N LEU A 113 -4.79 10.03 8.66
CA LEU A 113 -3.54 9.37 9.02
C LEU A 113 -2.48 9.50 7.91
N LEU A 114 -2.85 9.25 6.65
CA LEU A 114 -1.95 9.46 5.50
C LEU A 114 -1.52 10.93 5.39
N GLN A 115 -2.46 11.88 5.47
CA GLN A 115 -2.14 13.30 5.39
C GLN A 115 -1.26 13.76 6.56
N GLY A 116 -1.49 13.23 7.77
CA GLY A 116 -0.66 13.47 8.94
C GLY A 116 0.77 13.01 8.73
N GLY A 117 0.96 11.80 8.20
CA GLY A 117 2.30 11.26 7.91
C GLY A 117 3.02 12.04 6.83
N LEU A 118 2.34 12.34 5.72
CA LEU A 118 2.90 13.19 4.67
C LEU A 118 3.31 14.55 5.23
N GLY A 119 2.43 15.22 5.99
CA GLY A 119 2.71 16.53 6.58
C GLY A 119 3.83 16.52 7.62
N ALA A 120 3.95 15.46 8.42
CA ALA A 120 5.01 15.32 9.42
C ALA A 120 6.39 15.09 8.79
N CYS A 121 6.42 14.45 7.62
CA CYS A 121 7.65 14.04 6.95
C CYS A 121 8.11 15.00 5.84
N PHE A 122 7.24 15.89 5.37
CA PHE A 122 7.68 17.06 4.62
C PHE A 122 8.49 17.98 5.53
N SER A 123 9.80 17.93 5.36
CA SER A 123 10.76 18.72 6.09
C SER A 123 10.63 20.21 5.71
N PRO A 124 10.44 21.15 6.66
CA PRO A 124 10.50 22.59 6.37
C PRO A 124 11.91 23.09 6.02
N TRP A 125 12.91 22.20 5.95
CA TRP A 125 14.30 22.55 5.69
C TRP A 125 14.68 22.59 4.19
N GLU A 126 13.75 22.28 3.28
CA GLU A 126 13.92 22.45 1.83
C GLU A 126 13.53 23.85 1.32
N SER A 127 13.34 24.82 2.21
CA SER A 127 13.14 26.22 1.83
C SER A 127 14.21 27.14 2.41
N VAL A 128 15.48 26.98 2.01
CA VAL A 128 16.44 28.09 1.99
C VAL A 128 17.48 27.85 0.89
N ASP A 129 17.23 28.43 -0.28
CA ASP A 129 18.32 28.96 -1.13
C ASP A 129 18.86 30.25 -0.50
#